data_AF-A0A838RFG1-F1
#
_entry.id   AF-A0A838RFG1-F1
#
_cell.length_a   1.000
_cell.length_b   1.000
_cell.length_c   1.000
_cell.angle_alpha   90.00
_cell.angle_beta   90.00
_cell.angle_gamma   90.00
#
_symmetry.space_group_name_H-M   'P 1'
#
loop_
_entity.id
_entity.type
_entity.pdbx_description
1 polymer ?
#
loop_
_entity_poly.entity_id
_entity_poly.type
_entity_poly.pdbx_seq_one_letter_code
_entity_poly.pdbx_strand_id
1 'polypeptide(L)' 'LVVAVTANDMPQDVAKARQAGFNGFIGKPLSSKRFPEQIRRILRGEAVWEAR' A
#
# COMPACT_ATOMS: atom_id res chain seq x y z
N LEU A 1 12.40 2.62 -1.47
CA LEU A 1 11.04 2.54 -0.92
C LEU A 1 10.07 2.49 -2.09
N VAL A 2 9.37 1.38 -2.27
CA VAL A 2 8.40 1.17 -3.36
C VAL A 2 7.08 0.68 -2.77
N VAL A 3 5.99 1.38 -3.07
CA VAL A 3 4.64 1.07 -2.57
C VAL A 3 3.71 0.91 -3.76
N ALA A 4 2.97 -0.19 -3.81
CA ALA A 4 2.00 -0.45 -4.87
C ALA A 4 0.69 0.28 -4.59
N VAL A 5 0.09 0.87 -5.62
CA VAL A 5 -1.26 1.46 -5.55
C VAL A 5 -2.15 0.78 -6.59
N THR A 6 -3.15 0.03 -6.15
CA THR A 6 -3.93 -0.87 -7.02
C THR A 6 -5.42 -0.53 -7.06
N ALA A 7 -6.09 -0.84 -8.16
CA ALA A 7 -7.56 -0.85 -8.24
C ALA A 7 -8.19 -2.21 -7.91
N ASN A 8 -7.37 -3.27 -7.81
CA ASN A 8 -7.78 -4.64 -7.56
C ASN A 8 -7.20 -5.10 -6.22
N ASP A 9 -8.03 -5.54 -5.29
CA ASP A 9 -7.67 -5.92 -3.91
C ASP A 9 -7.50 -7.44 -3.73
N MET A 10 -7.30 -8.17 -4.84
CA MET A 10 -7.12 -9.62 -4.78
C MET A 10 -5.92 -9.98 -3.88
N PRO A 11 -6.11 -10.85 -2.85
CA PRO A 11 -5.07 -11.19 -1.88
C PRO A 11 -3.75 -11.69 -2.50
N GLN A 12 -3.85 -12.35 -3.67
CA GLN A 12 -2.70 -12.83 -4.44
C GLN A 12 -1.79 -11.71 -4.94
N ASP A 13 -2.31 -10.52 -5.24
CA ASP A 13 -1.52 -9.40 -5.72
C ASP A 13 -0.72 -8.77 -4.58
N VAL A 14 -1.31 -8.73 -3.38
CA VAL A 14 -0.60 -8.34 -2.14
C VAL A 14 0.56 -9.30 -1.85
N ALA A 15 0.32 -10.61 -1.99
CA ALA A 15 1.35 -11.62 -1.77
C ALA A 15 2.50 -11.50 -2.79
N LYS A 16 2.19 -11.30 -4.08
CA LYS A 16 3.20 -11.05 -5.12
C LYS A 16 4.03 -9.80 -4.83
N ALA A 17 3.39 -8.69 -4.43
CA ALA A 17 4.09 -7.47 -4.09
C ALA A 17 5.05 -7.66 -2.90
N ARG A 18 4.64 -8.41 -1.86
CA ARG A 18 5.51 -8.77 -0.74
C ARG A 18 6.71 -9.58 -1.18
N GLN A 19 6.50 -10.62 -1.98
CA GLN A 19 7.59 -11.48 -2.48
C GLN A 19 8.56 -10.70 -3.39
N ALA A 20 8.07 -9.71 -4.13
CA ALA A 20 8.89 -8.83 -4.96
C ALA A 20 9.67 -7.76 -4.16
N GLY A 21 9.53 -7.71 -2.83
CA GLY A 21 10.25 -6.77 -1.98
C GLY A 21 9.63 -5.38 -1.89
N PHE A 22 8.33 -5.22 -2.21
CA PHE A 22 7.65 -3.96 -2.01
C PHE A 22 7.56 -3.63 -0.51
N ASN A 23 7.57 -2.34 -0.20
CA ASN A 23 7.51 -1.82 1.16
C ASN A 23 6.08 -1.49 1.62
N GLY A 24 5.11 -1.58 0.70
CA GLY A 24 3.71 -1.38 1.02
C GLY A 24 2.76 -1.58 -0.16
N PHE A 25 1.48 -1.49 0.15
CA PHE A 25 0.36 -1.72 -0.74
C PHE A 25 -0.86 -0.89 -0.28
N ILE A 26 -1.44 -0.11 -1.19
CA ILE A 26 -2.59 0.75 -0.94
C ILE A 26 -3.68 0.46 -1.99
N GLY A 27 -4.90 0.17 -1.52
CA GLY A 27 -6.06 -0.01 -2.36
C GLY A 27 -6.68 1.31 -2.82
N LYS A 28 -7.22 1.33 -4.03
CA LYS A 28 -8.11 2.39 -4.53
C LYS A 28 -9.57 2.05 -4.20
N PRO A 29 -10.47 3.06 -4.10
CA PRO A 29 -10.19 4.50 -4.27
C PRO A 29 -9.42 5.08 -3.07
N LEU A 30 -8.53 6.03 -3.36
CA LEU A 30 -7.75 6.70 -2.33
C LEU A 30 -8.66 7.64 -1.53
N SER A 31 -8.75 7.41 -0.23
CA SER A 31 -9.44 8.33 0.67
C SER A 31 -8.58 9.57 0.91
N SER A 32 -9.12 10.77 0.67
CA SER A 32 -8.44 12.04 0.97
C SER A 32 -8.12 12.22 2.46
N LYS A 33 -8.80 11.48 3.35
CA LYS A 33 -8.50 11.45 4.78
C LYS A 33 -7.40 10.45 5.13
N ARG A 34 -7.44 9.23 4.58
CA ARG A 34 -6.49 8.14 4.93
C ARG A 34 -5.17 8.24 4.18
N PHE A 35 -5.20 8.63 2.91
CA PHE A 35 -4.02 8.62 2.05
C PHE A 35 -2.88 9.50 2.57
N PRO A 36 -3.13 10.75 3.06
CA PRO A 36 -2.05 11.54 3.65
C PRO A 36 -1.39 10.87 4.85
N GLU A 37 -2.16 10.19 5.72
CA GLU A 37 -1.62 9.45 6.86
C GLU A 37 -0.79 8.24 6.43
N GLN A 38 -1.26 7.50 5.43
CA GLN A 38 -0.51 6.38 4.85
C GLN A 38 0.84 6.85 4.28
N ILE A 39 0.87 7.99 3.57
CA ILE A 39 2.13 8.57 3.06
C ILE A 39 3.06 8.98 4.20
N ARG A 40 2.54 9.64 5.25
CA ARG A 40 3.38 10.00 6.42
C ARG A 40 4.02 8.78 7.07
N ARG A 41 3.27 7.69 7.23
CA ARG A 41 3.78 6.41 7.76
C ARG A 41 4.88 5.83 6.87
N ILE A 42 4.64 5.79 5.56
CA ILE A 42 5.62 5.34 4.55
C ILE A 42 6.91 6.17 4.65
N LEU A 43 6.82 7.50 4.76
CA LEU A 43 7.98 8.39 4.89
C LEU A 43 8.75 8.22 6.21
N ARG A 44 8.10 7.71 7.27
CA ARG A 44 8.76 7.31 8.53
C ARG A 44 9.37 5.91 8.49
N GLY A 45 9.28 5.21 7.36
CA GLY A 45 9.77 3.84 7.21
C GLY A 45 8.81 2.77 7.72
N GLU A 46 7.56 3.13 8.05
CA GLU A 46 6.55 2.17 8.45
C GLU A 46 5.95 1.46 7.22
N ALA A 47 5.71 0.16 7.33
CA ALA A 47 5.01 -0.59 6.30
C ALA A 47 3.50 -0.30 6.32
N VAL A 48 2.92 -0.14 5.13
CA VAL A 48 1.47 0.06 4.95
C VAL A 48 0.97 -1.02 4.00
N TRP A 49 0.05 -1.89 4.45
CA TRP A 49 -0.51 -2.99 3.66
C TRP A 49 -2.04 -2.96 3.76
N GLU A 50 -2.65 -1.94 3.15
CA GLU A 50 -4.06 -1.61 3.29
C GLU A 50 -4.72 -1.63 1.91
N ALA A 51 -5.20 -2.81 1.49
CA ALA A 51 -5.79 -3.02 0.17
C ALA A 51 -7.25 -2.53 0.02
N ARG A 52 -7.82 -1.83 1.02
CA ARG A 52 -9.25 -1.42 1.09
C ARG A 52 -9.45 -0.01 1.64
#